data_AF-A0A2V9T434-F1
#
_entry.id   AF-A0A2V9T434-F1
#
_cell.length_a   1.000
_cell.length_b   1.000
_cell.length_c   1.000
_cell.angle_alpha   90.00
_cell.angle_beta   90.00
_cell.angle_gamma   90.00
#
_symmetry.space_group_name_H-M   'P 1'
#
loop_
_entity.id
_entity.type
_entity.pdbx_description
1 polymer ?
#
loop_
_entity_poly.entity_id
_entity_poly.type
_entity_poly.pdbx_seq_one_letter_code
_entity_poly.pdbx_strand_id
1 'polypeptide(L)'
;MAKGENAKNIGCETCHGPGSLHVKSGGAAHTIINPRRSPETCFQCHLDVRASFQLPHRHPVLEGKVSCADCHNPHVGMAIKGGGTNVQQTLKGGGLAFLSQNETCFQCHSAQRGPFVFEHEAVRQGCVTCHSPHGSVNQRLLNERNQTLCLKCHFQEQKEPGHIFIGDVDHSSFLPQGTCWSAGCHEAIHGSQVNPLLRY
;
A
#
# COMPACT_ATOMS: atom_id res chain seq x y z
N MET A 1 -14.84 -0.43 0.41
CA MET A 1 -16.09 -1.14 0.07
C MET A 1 -16.53 -0.66 -1.30
N ALA A 2 -16.95 -1.55 -2.21
CA ALA A 2 -17.54 -1.12 -3.48
C ALA A 2 -18.74 -0.20 -3.18
N LYS A 3 -18.75 1.00 -3.77
CA LYS A 3 -19.86 1.96 -3.58
C LYS A 3 -20.91 1.71 -4.66
N GLY A 4 -22.19 1.84 -4.32
CA GLY A 4 -23.31 1.76 -5.27
C GLY A 4 -24.08 0.42 -5.25
N GLU A 5 -25.06 0.30 -6.15
CA GLU A 5 -25.99 -0.85 -6.18
C GLU A 5 -25.32 -2.20 -6.47
N ASN A 6 -24.15 -2.18 -7.12
CA ASN A 6 -23.30 -3.36 -7.38
C ASN A 6 -22.83 -4.08 -6.11
N ALA A 7 -22.95 -3.47 -4.93
CA ALA A 7 -22.58 -4.06 -3.65
C ALA A 7 -23.74 -4.72 -2.90
N LYS A 8 -24.99 -4.57 -3.37
CA LYS A 8 -26.18 -5.15 -2.73
C LYS A 8 -26.42 -6.56 -3.30
N ASN A 9 -26.48 -7.57 -2.44
CA ASN A 9 -26.77 -8.99 -2.78
C ASN A 9 -25.70 -9.71 -3.62
N ILE A 10 -24.42 -9.60 -3.25
CA ILE A 10 -23.34 -10.39 -3.86
C ILE A 10 -23.47 -11.86 -3.41
N GLY A 11 -23.85 -12.75 -4.35
CA GLY A 11 -23.85 -14.19 -4.15
C GLY A 11 -22.49 -14.83 -4.44
N CYS A 12 -22.30 -16.09 -4.07
CA CYS A 12 -21.05 -16.82 -4.30
C CYS A 12 -20.65 -16.79 -5.79
N GLU A 13 -21.64 -16.93 -6.68
CA GLU A 13 -21.44 -17.02 -8.12
C GLU A 13 -20.90 -15.73 -8.75
N THR A 14 -21.09 -14.57 -8.11
CA THR A 14 -20.53 -13.30 -8.57
C THR A 14 -19.00 -13.34 -8.62
N CYS A 15 -18.37 -14.05 -7.69
CA CYS A 15 -16.92 -14.19 -7.64
C CYS A 15 -16.44 -15.55 -8.17
N HIS A 16 -17.24 -16.59 -7.97
CA HIS A 16 -16.86 -17.99 -8.21
C HIS A 16 -17.45 -18.58 -9.49
N GLY A 17 -18.23 -17.81 -10.25
CA GLY A 17 -18.93 -18.30 -11.43
C GLY A 17 -20.12 -19.22 -11.09
N PRO A 18 -20.87 -19.71 -12.09
CA PRO A 18 -22.09 -20.47 -11.87
C PRO A 18 -21.79 -21.84 -11.24
N GLY A 19 -22.26 -22.08 -10.02
CA GLY A 19 -22.10 -23.35 -9.31
C GLY A 19 -22.83 -24.50 -9.99
N SER A 20 -23.88 -24.19 -10.77
CA SER A 20 -24.60 -25.18 -11.56
C SER A 20 -23.71 -25.91 -12.60
N LEU A 21 -22.70 -25.23 -13.16
CA LEU A 21 -21.75 -25.87 -14.08
C LEU A 21 -20.83 -26.85 -13.33
N HIS A 22 -20.41 -26.48 -12.12
CA HIS A 22 -19.63 -27.36 -11.26
C HIS A 22 -20.40 -28.65 -10.94
N VAL A 23 -21.66 -28.53 -10.50
CA VAL A 23 -22.51 -29.69 -10.21
C VAL A 23 -22.74 -30.55 -11.46
N LYS A 24 -23.09 -29.96 -12.61
CA LYS A 24 -23.32 -30.69 -13.87
C LYS A 24 -22.09 -31.45 -14.36
N SER A 25 -20.90 -30.92 -14.10
CA SER A 25 -19.63 -31.56 -14.47
C SER A 25 -19.21 -32.71 -13.54
N GLY A 26 -19.99 -33.01 -12.49
CA GLY A 26 -19.61 -33.96 -11.46
C GLY A 26 -18.49 -33.45 -10.54
N GLY A 27 -18.33 -32.13 -10.42
CA GLY A 27 -17.32 -31.50 -9.58
C GLY A 27 -15.96 -31.29 -10.26
N ALA A 28 -15.91 -31.22 -11.59
CA ALA A 28 -14.65 -31.04 -12.33
C ALA A 28 -13.89 -29.77 -11.91
N ALA A 29 -12.56 -29.84 -11.93
CA ALA A 29 -11.72 -28.67 -11.69
C ALA A 29 -11.98 -27.55 -12.71
N HIS A 30 -11.69 -26.30 -12.34
CA HIS A 30 -11.87 -25.09 -13.18
C HIS A 30 -13.31 -24.71 -13.53
N THR A 31 -14.31 -25.43 -13.02
CA THR A 31 -15.73 -25.05 -13.14
C THR A 31 -16.20 -24.06 -12.06
N ILE A 32 -15.35 -23.82 -11.05
CA ILE A 32 -15.44 -22.74 -10.08
C ILE A 32 -14.25 -21.80 -10.29
N ILE A 33 -14.54 -20.52 -10.49
CA ILE A 33 -13.53 -19.47 -10.63
C ILE A 33 -12.84 -19.27 -9.29
N ASN A 34 -11.50 -19.18 -9.33
CA ASN A 34 -10.70 -18.78 -8.18
C ASN A 34 -10.19 -17.34 -8.40
N PRO A 35 -10.79 -16.33 -7.75
CA PRO A 35 -10.40 -14.93 -7.89
C PRO A 35 -8.95 -14.63 -7.52
N ARG A 36 -8.25 -15.55 -6.84
CA ARG A 36 -6.82 -15.38 -6.57
C ARG A 36 -5.98 -15.43 -7.85
N ARG A 37 -6.41 -16.19 -8.85
CA ARG A 37 -5.63 -16.45 -10.08
C ARG A 37 -5.68 -15.30 -11.08
N SER A 38 -6.70 -14.45 -11.02
CA SER A 38 -6.85 -13.38 -11.99
C SER A 38 -7.65 -12.21 -11.39
N PRO A 39 -7.27 -10.95 -11.66
CA PRO A 39 -7.93 -9.78 -11.07
C PRO A 39 -9.27 -9.43 -11.74
N GLU A 40 -9.60 -10.06 -12.87
CA GLU A 40 -10.75 -9.69 -13.71
C GLU A 40 -12.06 -9.75 -12.94
N THR A 41 -12.26 -10.78 -12.10
CA THR A 41 -13.44 -10.89 -11.24
C THR A 41 -13.60 -9.68 -10.32
N CYS A 42 -12.51 -9.20 -9.73
CA CYS A 42 -12.51 -8.03 -8.85
C CYS A 42 -12.79 -6.75 -9.66
N PHE A 43 -12.20 -6.64 -10.86
CA PHE A 43 -12.33 -5.49 -11.73
C PHE A 43 -13.70 -5.33 -12.39
N GLN A 44 -14.58 -6.32 -12.33
CA GLN A 44 -15.97 -6.14 -12.77
C GLN A 44 -16.70 -5.07 -11.94
N CYS A 45 -16.33 -4.91 -10.67
CA CYS A 45 -16.95 -3.95 -9.76
C CYS A 45 -15.99 -2.85 -9.29
N HIS A 46 -14.73 -3.18 -9.03
CA HIS A 46 -13.71 -2.23 -8.54
C HIS A 46 -13.00 -1.52 -9.70
N LEU A 47 -13.77 -0.74 -10.46
CA LEU A 47 -13.30 -0.06 -11.68
C LEU A 47 -12.26 1.04 -11.40
N ASP A 48 -12.37 1.71 -10.25
CA ASP A 48 -11.40 2.68 -9.75
C ASP A 48 -10.05 2.02 -9.44
N VAL A 49 -10.08 0.84 -8.83
CA VAL A 49 -8.90 0.02 -8.57
C VAL A 49 -8.30 -0.49 -9.88
N ARG A 50 -9.14 -0.93 -10.82
CA ARG A 50 -8.71 -1.30 -12.19
C ARG A 50 -7.96 -0.15 -12.85
N ALA A 51 -8.50 1.06 -12.78
CA ALA A 51 -7.87 2.25 -13.33
C ALA A 51 -6.53 2.56 -12.64
N SER A 52 -6.45 2.40 -11.32
CA SER A 52 -5.21 2.59 -10.56
C SER A 52 -4.10 1.64 -11.01
N PHE A 53 -4.44 0.37 -11.29
CA PHE A 53 -3.51 -0.59 -11.86
C PHE A 53 -3.18 -0.35 -13.35
N GLN A 54 -3.75 0.65 -14.02
CA GLN A 54 -3.28 1.09 -15.34
C GLN A 54 -2.19 2.17 -15.24
N LEU A 55 -1.94 2.71 -14.05
CA LEU A 55 -0.93 3.75 -13.85
C LEU A 55 0.50 3.20 -14.02
N PRO A 56 1.49 4.07 -14.34
CA PRO A 56 2.86 3.65 -14.64
C PRO A 56 3.56 2.95 -13.48
N HIS A 57 3.27 3.36 -12.25
CA HIS A 57 3.83 2.76 -11.05
C HIS A 57 2.70 2.05 -10.30
N ARG A 58 2.80 0.73 -10.20
CA ARG A 58 1.79 -0.15 -9.59
C ARG A 58 2.46 -1.40 -9.04
N HIS A 59 1.81 -2.09 -8.09
CA HIS A 59 2.17 -3.47 -7.82
C HIS A 59 1.85 -4.34 -9.05
N PRO A 60 2.63 -5.41 -9.30
CA PRO A 60 2.56 -6.18 -10.54
C PRO A 60 1.38 -7.18 -10.59
N VAL A 61 0.15 -6.66 -10.43
CA VAL A 61 -1.09 -7.44 -10.41
C VAL A 61 -1.52 -7.84 -11.81
N LEU A 62 -1.36 -6.94 -12.80
CA LEU A 62 -1.69 -7.24 -14.20
C LEU A 62 -0.71 -8.25 -14.80
N GLU A 63 0.51 -8.28 -14.27
CA GLU A 63 1.56 -9.21 -14.64
C GLU A 63 1.45 -10.56 -13.89
N GLY A 64 0.43 -10.73 -13.03
CA GLY A 64 0.15 -11.97 -12.31
C GLY A 64 1.15 -12.33 -11.21
N LYS A 65 2.05 -11.41 -10.83
CA LYS A 65 3.07 -11.65 -9.79
C LYS A 65 2.54 -11.42 -8.38
N VAL A 66 1.47 -10.64 -8.24
CA VAL A 66 0.74 -10.38 -7.00
C VAL A 66 -0.75 -10.47 -7.28
N SER A 67 -1.51 -11.01 -6.35
CA SER A 67 -2.97 -11.14 -6.40
C SER A 67 -3.64 -10.12 -5.49
N CYS A 68 -4.88 -9.72 -5.82
CA CYS A 68 -5.72 -8.95 -4.90
C CYS A 68 -5.83 -9.64 -3.53
N ALA A 69 -5.93 -10.98 -3.53
CA ALA A 69 -6.08 -11.79 -2.33
C ALA A 69 -4.78 -11.98 -1.53
N ASP A 70 -3.63 -11.52 -2.03
CA ASP A 70 -2.39 -11.50 -1.25
C ASP A 70 -2.46 -10.41 -0.17
N CYS A 71 -3.07 -9.26 -0.48
CA CYS A 71 -3.30 -8.16 0.45
C CYS A 71 -4.70 -8.16 1.07
N HIS A 72 -5.72 -8.54 0.30
CA HIS A 72 -7.12 -8.50 0.72
C HIS A 72 -7.66 -9.87 1.12
N ASN A 73 -8.67 -9.89 2.00
CA ASN A 73 -9.44 -11.09 2.29
C ASN A 73 -10.92 -10.88 1.89
N PRO A 74 -11.39 -11.50 0.80
CA PRO A 74 -12.75 -11.31 0.32
C PRO A 74 -13.81 -12.15 1.06
N HIS A 75 -13.40 -13.10 1.92
CA HIS A 75 -14.33 -14.02 2.59
C HIS A 75 -14.61 -13.66 4.05
N VAL A 76 -13.71 -12.92 4.71
CA VAL A 76 -13.86 -12.56 6.13
C VAL A 76 -13.39 -11.14 6.42
N GLY A 77 -14.15 -10.45 7.29
CA GLY A 77 -13.72 -9.24 7.97
C GLY A 77 -13.56 -7.99 7.10
N MET A 78 -12.64 -7.10 7.52
CA MET A 78 -12.23 -5.91 6.76
C MET A 78 -11.42 -6.33 5.54
N ALA A 79 -11.71 -5.70 4.39
CA ALA A 79 -11.12 -6.09 3.12
C ALA A 79 -9.58 -6.11 3.15
N ILE A 80 -8.90 -5.30 3.96
CA ILE A 80 -7.43 -5.27 4.10
C ILE A 80 -7.00 -6.17 5.27
N LYS A 81 -6.09 -7.11 5.02
CA LYS A 81 -5.46 -7.91 6.09
C LYS A 81 -4.72 -6.98 7.07
N GLY A 82 -4.98 -7.10 8.38
CA GLY A 82 -4.45 -6.19 9.40
C GLY A 82 -4.99 -4.75 9.37
N GLY A 83 -6.03 -4.45 8.57
CA GLY A 83 -6.51 -3.08 8.34
C GLY A 83 -7.27 -2.43 9.51
N GLY A 84 -7.51 -3.16 10.59
CA GLY A 84 -7.94 -2.56 11.85
C GLY A 84 -7.28 -3.29 12.99
N THR A 85 -6.79 -2.48 13.92
CA THR A 85 -5.99 -2.82 15.10
C THR A 85 -6.62 -3.87 16.04
N ASN A 86 -7.80 -4.38 15.72
CA ASN A 86 -8.66 -5.15 16.60
C ASN A 86 -9.09 -6.50 16.01
N VAL A 87 -8.59 -6.91 14.83
CA VAL A 87 -8.90 -8.22 14.26
C VAL A 87 -7.74 -9.18 14.55
N GLN A 88 -7.97 -10.07 15.50
CA GLN A 88 -7.12 -11.22 15.75
C GLN A 88 -6.99 -12.03 14.45
N GLN A 89 -5.78 -12.14 13.90
CA GLN A 89 -5.55 -12.86 12.66
C GLN A 89 -4.57 -14.01 12.88
N THR A 90 -4.92 -15.19 12.36
CA THR A 90 -4.09 -16.38 12.42
C THR A 90 -2.87 -16.19 11.53
N LEU A 91 -1.69 -16.19 12.14
CA LEU A 91 -0.41 -16.15 11.47
C LEU A 91 -0.17 -17.46 10.71
N LYS A 92 0.61 -17.40 9.63
CA LYS A 92 1.04 -18.59 8.86
C LYS A 92 1.74 -19.68 9.71
N GLY A 93 2.20 -19.34 10.92
CA GLY A 93 2.83 -20.26 11.88
C GLY A 93 1.93 -20.77 13.02
N GLY A 94 0.61 -20.60 12.95
CA GLY A 94 -0.33 -21.16 13.94
C GLY A 94 -0.51 -20.33 15.23
N GLY A 95 -0.17 -19.04 15.20
CA GLY A 95 -0.38 -18.11 16.32
C GLY A 95 -1.44 -17.07 16.03
N LEU A 96 -2.00 -16.46 17.08
CA LEU A 96 -2.95 -15.36 16.99
C LEU A 96 -2.22 -14.04 17.28
N ALA A 97 -2.24 -13.09 16.33
CA ALA A 97 -1.67 -11.76 16.54
C ALA A 97 -2.60 -10.65 16.07
N PHE A 98 -2.54 -9.49 16.75
CA PHE A 98 -3.12 -8.24 16.26
C PHE A 98 -2.15 -7.66 15.24
N LEU A 99 -2.41 -7.89 13.97
CA LEU A 99 -1.55 -7.39 12.91
C LEU A 99 -1.85 -5.91 12.66
N SER A 100 -0.81 -5.08 12.68
CA SER A 100 -0.91 -3.72 12.15
C SER A 100 -1.11 -3.80 10.63
N GLN A 101 -1.68 -2.75 10.04
CA GLN A 101 -1.89 -2.69 8.58
C GLN A 101 -0.56 -2.84 7.82
N ASN A 102 0.55 -2.42 8.43
CA ASN A 102 1.89 -2.54 7.86
C ASN A 102 2.39 -3.99 7.75
N GLU A 103 1.88 -4.91 8.58
CA GLU A 103 2.33 -6.31 8.53
C GLU A 103 2.11 -6.91 7.15
N THR A 104 0.98 -6.60 6.50
CA THR A 104 0.67 -7.07 5.15
C THR A 104 1.73 -6.59 4.15
N CYS A 105 2.24 -5.38 4.30
CA CYS A 105 3.33 -4.85 3.48
C CYS A 105 4.66 -5.60 3.77
N PHE A 106 4.96 -5.86 5.03
CA PHE A 106 6.22 -6.50 5.46
C PHE A 106 6.34 -7.97 5.09
N GLN A 107 5.26 -8.63 4.68
CA GLN A 107 5.35 -10.00 4.12
C GLN A 107 6.24 -10.06 2.87
N CYS A 108 6.35 -8.95 2.14
CA CYS A 108 7.23 -8.81 0.98
C CYS A 108 8.30 -7.73 1.20
N HIS A 109 7.98 -6.63 1.88
CA HIS A 109 8.90 -5.51 2.14
C HIS A 109 9.59 -5.62 3.50
N SER A 110 10.26 -6.75 3.76
CA SER A 110 10.90 -7.06 5.05
C SER A 110 11.95 -6.03 5.48
N ALA A 111 12.67 -5.43 4.53
CA ALA A 111 13.68 -4.41 4.81
C ALA A 111 13.09 -3.16 5.51
N GLN A 112 11.80 -2.87 5.34
CA GLN A 112 11.14 -1.72 5.96
C GLN A 112 10.51 -2.01 7.32
N ARG A 113 10.59 -3.28 7.79
CA ARG A 113 10.02 -3.68 9.08
C ARG A 113 10.80 -3.10 10.27
N GLY A 114 12.09 -2.82 10.09
CA GLY A 114 12.99 -2.49 11.19
C GLY A 114 13.40 -3.72 12.03
N PRO A 115 13.94 -3.52 13.24
CA PRO A 115 14.02 -2.25 13.96
C PRO A 115 15.06 -1.29 13.38
N PHE A 116 14.75 0.00 13.42
CA PHE A 116 15.69 1.08 13.10
C PHE A 116 16.10 1.80 14.40
N VAL A 117 17.37 2.18 14.53
CA VAL A 117 17.85 3.01 15.65
C VAL A 117 17.11 4.35 15.67
N PHE A 118 16.91 4.95 14.49
CA PHE A 118 16.16 6.18 14.29
C PHE A 118 14.99 5.91 13.33
N GLU A 119 13.86 5.48 13.89
CA GLU A 119 12.64 5.22 13.13
C GLU A 119 12.00 6.53 12.63
N HIS A 120 11.47 6.53 11.41
CA HIS A 120 10.61 7.63 10.96
C HIS A 120 9.19 7.41 11.49
N GLU A 121 8.72 8.25 12.41
CA GLU A 121 7.48 7.99 13.16
C GLU A 121 6.24 7.89 12.26
N ALA A 122 6.25 8.53 11.07
CA ALA A 122 5.13 8.41 10.14
C ALA A 122 4.95 6.97 9.60
N VAL A 123 5.99 6.12 9.62
CA VAL A 123 5.86 4.71 9.22
C VAL A 123 4.90 3.97 10.17
N ARG A 124 4.88 4.33 11.46
CA ARG A 124 3.92 3.77 12.44
C ARG A 124 2.48 4.13 12.12
N GLN A 125 2.24 5.26 11.45
CA GLN A 125 0.91 5.68 11.04
C GLN A 125 0.36 4.86 9.87
N GLY A 126 1.25 4.20 9.12
CA GLY A 126 0.88 3.30 8.04
C GLY A 126 1.67 3.55 6.76
N CYS A 127 2.03 2.49 6.04
CA CYS A 127 2.71 2.62 4.73
C CYS A 127 1.87 3.45 3.74
N VAL A 128 0.54 3.38 3.84
CA VAL A 128 -0.39 4.04 2.92
C VAL A 128 -0.51 5.55 3.13
N THR A 129 0.04 6.09 4.22
CA THR A 129 0.17 7.54 4.42
C THR A 129 0.97 8.16 3.28
N CYS A 130 2.02 7.46 2.84
CA CYS A 130 2.91 7.91 1.76
C CYS A 130 2.64 7.19 0.44
N HIS A 131 2.20 5.94 0.46
CA HIS A 131 2.07 5.10 -0.73
C HIS A 131 0.62 4.78 -1.13
N SER A 132 0.36 4.71 -2.43
CA SER A 132 -0.84 4.15 -3.04
C SER A 132 -0.55 2.72 -3.50
N PRO A 133 -0.98 1.68 -2.76
CA PRO A 133 -0.60 0.29 -3.05
C PRO A 133 -1.18 -0.24 -4.37
N HIS A 134 -2.23 0.37 -4.92
CA HIS A 134 -2.79 -0.06 -6.21
C HIS A 134 -2.06 0.57 -7.40
N GLY A 135 -1.73 1.86 -7.30
CA GLY A 135 -0.96 2.54 -8.33
C GLY A 135 -0.90 4.05 -8.14
N SER A 136 0.11 4.66 -8.75
CA SER A 136 0.33 6.10 -8.76
C SER A 136 1.00 6.54 -10.07
N VAL A 137 0.76 7.80 -10.45
CA VAL A 137 1.55 8.49 -11.48
C VAL A 137 2.94 8.86 -10.97
N ASN A 138 3.12 8.91 -9.64
CA ASN A 138 4.39 9.23 -9.01
C ASN A 138 5.22 7.95 -8.82
N GLN A 139 6.53 8.07 -9.01
CA GLN A 139 7.47 6.97 -8.78
C GLN A 139 7.33 6.41 -7.38
N ARG A 140 7.66 5.12 -7.22
CA ARG A 140 7.58 4.40 -5.94
C ARG A 140 6.19 4.45 -5.30
N LEU A 141 5.15 4.54 -6.11
CA LEU A 141 3.76 4.51 -5.65
C LEU A 141 3.41 5.68 -4.73
N LEU A 142 4.10 6.82 -4.79
CA LEU A 142 3.86 7.90 -3.82
C LEU A 142 2.52 8.61 -4.06
N ASN A 143 1.85 9.01 -2.98
CA ASN A 143 0.59 9.75 -3.04
C ASN A 143 0.79 11.18 -3.59
N GLU A 144 1.99 11.75 -3.41
CA GLU A 144 2.37 13.06 -3.92
C GLU A 144 3.72 12.99 -4.63
N ARG A 145 4.02 14.01 -5.43
CA ARG A 145 5.27 14.12 -6.14
C ARG A 145 6.34 14.80 -5.29
N ASN A 146 7.57 14.27 -5.35
CA ASN A 146 8.78 14.93 -4.85
C ASN A 146 8.66 15.41 -3.38
N GLN A 147 9.11 16.63 -3.12
CA GLN A 147 9.16 17.31 -1.82
C GLN A 147 7.79 17.63 -1.25
N THR A 148 6.75 17.75 -2.07
CA THR A 148 5.39 18.04 -1.60
C THR A 148 4.88 16.96 -0.64
N LEU A 149 5.33 15.72 -0.78
CA LEU A 149 4.99 14.65 0.17
C LEU A 149 5.55 14.93 1.56
N CYS A 150 6.83 15.29 1.64
CA CYS A 150 7.54 15.52 2.89
C CYS A 150 6.99 16.77 3.59
N LEU A 151 6.73 17.82 2.81
CA LEU A 151 6.19 19.10 3.28
C LEU A 151 4.76 19.01 3.84
N LYS A 152 4.07 17.87 3.72
CA LYS A 152 2.81 17.63 4.43
C LYS A 152 3.00 17.57 5.94
N CYS A 153 4.19 17.20 6.41
CA CYS A 153 4.53 17.11 7.83
C CYS A 153 5.76 17.97 8.20
N HIS A 154 6.74 18.09 7.31
CA HIS A 154 7.95 18.89 7.52
C HIS A 154 7.74 20.30 7.01
N PHE A 155 7.23 21.18 7.89
CA PHE A 155 6.86 22.53 7.51
C PHE A 155 8.06 23.37 7.05
N GLN A 156 7.85 24.09 5.95
CA GLN A 156 8.78 25.07 5.42
C GLN A 156 8.52 26.44 6.04
N GLU A 157 9.52 27.02 6.68
CA GLU A 157 9.44 28.32 7.33
C GLU A 157 10.41 29.32 6.66
N GLN A 158 9.93 30.52 6.35
CA GLN A 158 10.77 31.63 5.90
C GLN A 158 10.92 32.63 7.05
N LYS A 159 11.97 32.44 7.86
CA LYS A 159 12.31 33.36 8.96
C LYS A 159 13.00 34.62 8.46
N GLU A 160 13.72 34.51 7.34
CA GLU A 160 14.46 35.61 6.71
C GLU A 160 14.23 35.63 5.19
N PRO A 161 14.23 36.81 4.55
CA PRO A 161 14.05 36.90 3.10
C PRO A 161 15.10 36.10 2.33
N GLY A 162 14.67 35.22 1.42
CA GLY A 162 15.57 34.40 0.61
C GLY A 162 16.11 33.13 1.28
N HIS A 163 15.81 32.92 2.57
CA HIS A 163 16.19 31.73 3.31
C HIS A 163 14.98 30.83 3.54
N ILE A 164 15.14 29.54 3.23
CA ILE A 164 14.09 28.53 3.34
C ILE A 164 14.53 27.53 4.40
N PHE A 165 13.92 27.60 5.57
CA PHE A 165 14.19 26.67 6.66
C PHE A 165 13.19 25.52 6.65
N ILE A 166 13.69 24.30 6.88
CA ILE A 166 12.87 23.13 7.16
C ILE A 166 13.39 22.57 8.48
N GLY A 167 12.59 22.70 9.54
CA GLY A 167 13.09 22.62 10.91
C GLY A 167 14.10 23.75 11.20
N ASP A 168 15.24 23.40 11.79
CA ASP A 168 16.31 24.35 12.14
C ASP A 168 17.45 24.41 11.11
N VAL A 169 17.26 23.82 9.93
CA VAL A 169 18.29 23.75 8.87
C VAL A 169 17.87 24.61 7.67
N ASP A 170 18.78 25.46 7.19
CA ASP A 170 18.59 26.22 5.96
C ASP A 170 18.75 25.31 4.73
N HIS A 171 17.67 25.19 3.96
CA HIS A 171 17.55 24.39 2.75
C HIS A 171 17.63 25.21 1.45
N SER A 172 17.83 26.53 1.50
CA SER A 172 17.88 27.38 0.30
C SER A 172 18.86 26.91 -0.74
N SER A 173 20.02 26.39 -0.32
CA SER A 173 21.04 25.86 -1.24
C SER A 173 20.76 24.43 -1.70
N PHE A 174 19.97 23.64 -0.96
CA PHE A 174 19.72 22.22 -1.21
C PHE A 174 18.50 21.97 -2.10
N LEU A 175 17.42 22.76 -1.95
CA LEU A 175 16.20 22.58 -2.74
C LEU A 175 16.39 22.66 -4.26
N PRO A 176 17.32 23.48 -4.80
CA PRO A 176 17.62 23.46 -6.24
C PRO A 176 18.36 22.21 -6.71
N GLN A 177 19.00 21.46 -5.81
CA GLN A 177 19.87 20.32 -6.16
C GLN A 177 19.08 19.01 -6.37
N GLY A 178 17.84 18.94 -5.87
CA GLY A 178 17.00 17.76 -6.04
C GLY A 178 15.86 17.71 -5.02
N THR A 179 15.19 16.56 -4.97
CA THR A 179 14.17 16.31 -3.93
C THR A 179 14.85 15.89 -2.63
N CYS A 180 14.12 15.98 -1.51
CA CYS A 180 14.62 15.62 -0.16
C CYS A 180 15.42 14.30 -0.15
N TRP A 181 14.90 13.26 -0.80
CA TRP A 181 15.55 11.95 -0.83
C TRP A 181 16.41 11.71 -2.07
N SER A 182 16.17 12.41 -3.19
CA SER A 182 16.91 12.19 -4.44
C SER A 182 18.21 12.99 -4.53
N ALA A 183 18.39 13.99 -3.67
CA ALA A 183 19.60 14.80 -3.58
C ALA A 183 20.72 14.14 -2.74
N GLY A 184 20.47 12.93 -2.20
CA GLY A 184 21.44 12.20 -1.38
C GLY A 184 21.51 12.61 0.09
N CYS A 185 20.60 13.49 0.54
CA CYS A 185 20.57 13.95 1.93
C CYS A 185 19.67 13.07 2.81
N HIS A 186 18.45 12.77 2.37
CA HIS A 186 17.48 12.00 3.14
C HIS A 186 17.19 10.62 2.52
N GLU A 187 18.20 9.75 2.52
CA GLU A 187 18.13 8.47 1.81
C GLU A 187 17.45 7.34 2.62
N ALA A 188 17.24 7.54 3.93
CA ALA A 188 16.75 6.52 4.86
C ALA A 188 15.36 6.87 5.43
N ILE A 189 14.43 7.35 4.58
CA ILE A 189 13.10 7.85 4.96
C ILE A 189 12.16 6.84 5.64
N HIS A 190 12.46 5.53 5.61
CA HIS A 190 11.72 4.51 6.36
C HIS A 190 12.30 4.27 7.76
N GLY A 191 13.47 4.82 8.05
CA GLY A 191 14.24 4.65 9.27
C GLY A 191 15.73 4.49 8.98
N SER A 192 16.56 5.03 9.88
CA SER A 192 18.01 5.08 9.76
C SER A 192 18.69 4.31 10.90
N GLN A 193 19.79 3.65 10.60
CA GLN A 193 20.63 2.98 11.61
C GLN A 193 21.79 3.86 12.10
N VAL A 194 22.07 4.96 11.40
CA VAL A 194 23.36 5.68 11.55
C VAL A 194 23.20 7.16 11.91
N ASN A 195 22.14 7.81 11.44
CA ASN A 195 21.92 9.24 11.67
C ASN A 195 20.43 9.59 11.60
N PRO A 196 19.88 10.30 12.60
CA PRO A 196 18.47 10.68 12.61
C PRO A 196 18.07 11.61 11.46
N LEU A 197 18.98 12.42 10.90
CA LEU A 197 18.66 13.35 9.81
C LEU A 197 18.28 12.63 8.52
N LEU A 198 18.84 11.43 8.26
CA LEU A 198 18.59 10.70 7.01
C LEU A 198 17.12 10.21 6.86
N ARG A 199 16.35 10.24 7.95
CA ARG A 199 14.97 9.76 7.98
C ARG A 199 13.94 10.83 7.62
N TYR A 200 14.33 12.11 7.65
CA TYR A 200 13.45 13.27 7.47
C TYR A 200 13.20 13.64 6.00
#